data_AF-X1SE49-F1
#
_entry.id   AF-X1SE49-F1
#
_cell.length_a   1.000
_cell.length_b   1.000
_cell.length_c   1.000
_cell.angle_alpha   90.00
_cell.angle_beta   90.00
_cell.angle_gamma   90.00
#
_symmetry.space_group_name_H-M   'P 1'
#
loop_
_entity.id
_entity.type
_entity.pdbx_description
1 polymer ?
#
loop_
_entity_poly.entity_id
_entity_poly.type
_entity_poly.pdbx_seq_one_letter_code
_entity_poly.pdbx_strand_id
1 'polypeptide(L)'
;TSDNPKDYQIDLTIGGGQMIMANPDDKGEVIVKADSDSEAYIRLNGSYFTDVMRAFGGMVDFSLSKPYSPMLFSADGFQVVVMPFASNRANEQQRADNEAKG
;
A
#
# COMPACT_ATOMS: atom_id res chain seq x y z
N THR A 1 -11.53 7.07 28.19
CA THR A 1 -11.01 7.98 27.14
C THR A 1 -9.89 7.26 26.43
N SER A 2 -10.02 7.06 25.12
CA SER A 2 -8.94 6.84 24.13
C SER A 2 -9.60 6.40 22.82
N ASP A 3 -10.43 7.29 22.26
CA ASP A 3 -10.86 7.17 20.86
C ASP A 3 -9.81 7.96 20.07
N ASN A 4 -8.69 7.29 19.79
CA ASN A 4 -7.62 7.89 19.00
C ASN A 4 -8.04 7.78 17.53
N PRO A 5 -8.10 8.88 16.76
CA PRO A 5 -8.58 8.82 15.38
C PRO A 5 -7.64 7.95 14.51
N LYS A 6 -8.02 6.68 14.37
CA LYS A 6 -7.77 5.78 13.23
C LYS A 6 -6.32 5.61 12.72
N ASP A 7 -5.38 5.24 13.58
CA ASP A 7 -4.17 4.53 13.11
C ASP A 7 -4.53 3.04 12.94
N TYR A 8 -5.01 2.65 11.76
CA TYR A 8 -5.34 1.25 11.46
C TYR A 8 -4.55 0.77 10.25
N GLN A 9 -4.06 -0.46 10.33
CA GLN A 9 -3.32 -1.09 9.25
C GLN A 9 -4.31 -1.59 8.19
N ILE A 10 -3.92 -1.44 6.92
CA ILE A 10 -4.62 -2.03 5.77
C ILE A 10 -3.60 -2.83 4.98
N ASP A 11 -4.01 -4.02 4.54
CA ASP A 11 -3.26 -4.85 3.60
C ASP A 11 -3.74 -4.57 2.18
N LEU A 12 -2.81 -4.21 1.31
CA LEU A 12 -3.01 -4.09 -0.12
C LEU A 12 -2.41 -5.31 -0.81
N THR A 13 -3.21 -5.98 -1.63
CA THR A 13 -2.73 -6.97 -2.59
C THR A 13 -3.03 -6.47 -3.99
N ILE A 14 -2.00 -6.31 -4.81
CA ILE A 14 -2.10 -5.81 -6.19
C ILE A 14 -1.73 -6.95 -7.13
N GLY A 15 -2.48 -7.11 -8.21
CA GLY A 15 -2.19 -8.08 -9.26
C GLY A 15 -3.47 -8.52 -9.98
N GLY A 16 -3.31 -9.12 -11.16
CA GLY A 16 -4.43 -9.71 -11.91
C GLY A 16 -5.52 -8.72 -12.30
N GLY A 17 -5.17 -7.44 -12.53
CA GLY A 17 -6.12 -6.39 -12.92
C GLY A 17 -7.00 -5.90 -11.77
N GLN A 18 -6.51 -6.01 -10.53
CA GLN A 18 -7.20 -5.52 -9.34
C GLN A 18 -6.25 -5.19 -8.19
N MET A 19 -6.77 -4.37 -7.28
CA MET A 19 -6.24 -4.11 -5.96
C MET A 19 -7.26 -4.60 -4.93
N ILE A 20 -6.81 -5.41 -3.98
CA ILE A 20 -7.61 -5.89 -2.85
C ILE A 20 -7.13 -5.13 -1.61
N MET A 21 -8.06 -4.50 -0.90
CA MET A 21 -7.83 -3.81 0.37
C MET A 21 -8.48 -4.60 1.49
N ALA A 22 -7.69 -5.20 2.38
CA ALA A 22 -8.16 -6.04 3.46
C ALA A 22 -7.80 -5.47 4.83
N ASN A 23 -8.67 -5.70 5.81
CA ASN A 23 -8.31 -5.55 7.21
C ASN A 23 -7.34 -6.70 7.58
N PRO A 24 -6.18 -6.44 8.21
CA PRO A 24 -5.25 -7.47 8.66
C PRO A 24 -5.83 -8.52 9.61
N ASP A 25 -6.94 -8.20 10.30
CA ASP A 25 -7.66 -9.11 11.19
C ASP A 25 -8.76 -9.92 10.45
N ASP A 26 -8.77 -9.93 9.12
CA ASP A 26 -9.76 -10.61 8.26
C ASP A 26 -11.23 -10.23 8.52
N LYS A 27 -11.45 -9.02 9.05
CA LYS A 27 -12.80 -8.50 9.37
C LYS A 27 -13.58 -8.01 8.13
N GLY A 28 -12.94 -7.96 6.97
CA GLY A 28 -13.55 -7.52 5.72
C GLY A 28 -12.52 -7.05 4.70
N GLU A 29 -12.95 -7.04 3.44
CA GLU A 29 -12.13 -6.62 2.31
C GLU A 29 -12.96 -5.87 1.26
N VAL A 30 -12.27 -5.11 0.41
CA VAL A 30 -12.82 -4.46 -0.77
C VAL A 30 -11.93 -4.80 -1.97
N ILE A 31 -12.56 -5.14 -3.09
CA ILE A 31 -11.87 -5.38 -4.36
C ILE A 31 -12.11 -4.19 -5.28
N VAL A 32 -11.03 -3.58 -5.75
CA VAL A 32 -11.02 -2.45 -6.69
C VAL A 32 -10.42 -2.93 -8.00
N LYS A 33 -11.13 -2.79 -9.11
CA LYS A 33 -10.54 -3.04 -10.43
C LYS A 33 -9.55 -1.93 -10.75
N ALA A 34 -8.35 -2.31 -11.15
CA ALA A 34 -7.25 -1.42 -11.45
C ALA A 34 -6.42 -2.03 -12.57
N ASP A 35 -5.85 -1.20 -13.43
CA ASP A 35 -4.84 -1.68 -14.37
C ASP A 35 -3.53 -1.89 -13.58
N SER A 36 -3.01 -3.12 -13.60
CA SER A 36 -1.88 -3.51 -12.75
C SER A 36 -0.85 -4.25 -13.57
N ASP A 37 0.34 -3.67 -13.72
CA ASP A 37 1.46 -4.27 -14.45
C ASP A 37 2.25 -5.30 -13.65
N SER A 38 2.05 -5.35 -12.32
CA SER A 38 2.83 -6.21 -11.42
C SER A 38 2.04 -6.68 -10.22
N GLU A 39 2.61 -7.65 -9.50
CA GLU A 39 2.06 -8.17 -8.25
C GLU A 39 2.79 -7.58 -7.05
N ALA A 40 2.04 -7.17 -6.03
CA ALA A 40 2.62 -6.66 -4.79
C ALA A 40 1.73 -6.95 -3.59
N TYR A 41 2.36 -7.15 -2.42
CA TYR A 41 1.69 -7.17 -1.13
C TYR A 41 2.30 -6.11 -0.23
N ILE A 42 1.47 -5.22 0.31
CA ILE A 42 1.93 -4.06 1.05
C ILE A 42 1.03 -3.86 2.27
N ARG A 43 1.63 -3.59 3.42
CA ARG A 43 0.89 -3.15 4.61
C ARG A 43 1.15 -1.67 4.84
N LEU A 44 0.11 -0.88 5.07
CA LEU A 44 0.26 0.55 5.31
C LEU A 44 -0.77 1.11 6.30
N ASN A 45 -0.58 2.37 6.64
CA ASN A 45 -1.53 3.11 7.46
C ASN A 45 -2.73 3.53 6.62
N GLY A 46 -3.91 3.05 7.03
CA GLY A 46 -5.18 3.34 6.36
C GLY A 46 -5.54 4.82 6.38
N SER A 47 -5.17 5.58 7.42
CA SER A 47 -5.44 7.02 7.45
C SER A 47 -4.64 7.77 6.40
N TYR A 48 -3.33 7.51 6.29
CA TYR A 48 -2.51 8.11 5.24
C TYR A 48 -2.99 7.72 3.85
N PHE A 49 -3.36 6.46 3.64
CA PHE A 49 -3.96 6.03 2.38
C PHE A 49 -5.22 6.83 2.04
N THR A 50 -6.15 6.94 2.99
CA THR A 50 -7.40 7.67 2.76
C THR A 50 -7.20 9.17 2.57
N ASP A 51 -6.23 9.77 3.26
CA ASP A 51 -5.90 11.18 3.09
C ASP A 51 -5.35 11.45 1.69
N VAL A 52 -4.47 10.57 1.20
CA VAL A 52 -3.94 10.64 -0.17
C VAL A 52 -5.04 10.48 -1.20
N MET A 53 -5.89 9.45 -1.08
CA MET A 53 -7.01 9.24 -2.00
C MET A 53 -8.00 10.42 -1.99
N ARG A 54 -8.28 11.00 -0.81
CA ARG A 54 -9.15 12.18 -0.69
C ARG A 54 -8.50 13.43 -1.30
N ALA A 55 -7.19 13.60 -1.14
CA ALA A 55 -6.47 14.74 -1.70
C ALA A 55 -6.50 14.75 -3.24
N PHE A 56 -6.42 13.57 -3.86
CA PHE A 56 -6.48 13.46 -5.31
C PHE A 56 -7.90 13.43 -5.88
N GLY A 57 -8.89 12.89 -5.15
CA GLY A 57 -10.31 12.99 -5.51
C GLY A 57 -10.73 12.29 -6.82
N GLY A 58 -9.86 11.47 -7.41
CA GLY A 58 -10.05 10.82 -8.71
C GLY A 58 -9.20 9.56 -8.88
N MET A 59 -8.88 9.22 -10.13
CA MET A 59 -7.95 8.12 -10.44
C MET A 59 -6.52 8.56 -10.08
N VAL A 60 -5.81 7.71 -9.34
CA VAL A 60 -4.46 8.00 -8.84
C VAL A 60 -3.51 7.00 -9.45
N ASP A 61 -2.42 7.50 -10.03
CA ASP A 61 -1.31 6.65 -10.43
C ASP A 61 -0.55 6.21 -9.18
N PHE A 62 -0.40 4.90 -9.04
CA PHE A 62 0.28 4.27 -7.92
C PHE A 62 1.53 3.55 -8.41
N SER A 63 2.69 3.90 -7.87
CA SER A 63 3.96 3.28 -8.22
C SER A 63 4.70 2.77 -6.99
N LEU A 64 5.27 1.57 -7.13
CA LEU A 64 6.07 0.91 -6.11
C LEU A 64 7.20 0.12 -6.77
N SER A 65 8.42 0.30 -6.28
CA SER A 65 9.57 -0.49 -6.73
C SER A 65 9.75 -1.78 -5.92
N LYS A 66 9.53 -1.72 -4.60
CA LYS A 66 9.65 -2.87 -3.69
C LYS A 66 8.68 -2.74 -2.49
N PRO A 67 8.17 -3.84 -1.92
CA PRO A 67 7.21 -3.81 -0.80
C PRO A 67 7.65 -3.08 0.47
N TYR A 68 8.96 -2.90 0.66
CA TYR A 68 9.57 -2.20 1.79
C TYR A 68 10.10 -0.80 1.44
N SER A 69 9.88 -0.33 0.21
CA SER A 69 10.29 1.00 -0.26
C SER A 69 9.14 2.01 -0.19
N PRO A 70 9.42 3.33 -0.19
CA PRO A 70 8.38 4.34 -0.26
C PRO A 70 7.46 4.11 -1.47
N MET A 71 6.16 4.23 -1.26
CA MET A 71 5.13 4.21 -2.31
C MET A 71 4.90 5.63 -2.84
N LEU A 72 4.80 5.77 -4.16
CA LEU A 72 4.50 7.05 -4.80
C LEU A 72 3.06 7.05 -5.32
N PHE A 73 2.31 8.09 -4.94
CA PHE A 73 1.01 8.40 -5.48
C PHE A 73 1.09 9.70 -6.27
N SER A 74 0.52 9.72 -7.47
CA SER A 74 0.52 10.92 -8.32
C SER A 74 -0.79 11.11 -9.06
N ALA A 75 -1.23 12.37 -9.14
CA ALA A 75 -2.27 12.82 -10.06
C ALA A 75 -2.11 14.33 -10.29
N ASP A 76 -2.50 14.82 -11.47
CA ASP A 76 -2.55 16.24 -11.84
C ASP A 76 -1.28 17.06 -11.51
N GLY A 77 -0.10 16.43 -11.67
CA GLY A 77 1.21 17.05 -11.41
C GLY A 77 1.62 17.12 -9.93
N PHE A 78 0.80 16.61 -9.01
CA PHE A 78 1.14 16.46 -7.60
C PHE A 78 1.65 15.06 -7.28
N GLN A 79 2.54 14.97 -6.29
CA GLN A 79 3.16 13.73 -5.85
C GLN A 79 3.15 13.64 -4.33
N VAL A 80 2.72 12.49 -3.80
CA VAL A 80 2.77 12.17 -2.37
C VAL A 80 3.46 10.84 -2.19
N VAL A 81 4.40 10.79 -1.25
CA VAL A 81 5.08 9.55 -0.86
C VAL A 81 4.55 9.05 0.48
N VAL A 82 4.23 7.77 0.57
CA VAL A 82 3.80 7.12 1.81
C VAL A 82 4.71 5.94 2.10
N MET A 83 5.17 5.84 3.34
CA MET A 83 5.96 4.69 3.78
C MET A 83 5.05 3.51 4.12
N PRO A 84 5.36 2.29 3.65
CA PRO A 84 4.70 1.09 4.12
C PRO A 84 5.11 0.79 5.57
N PHE A 85 4.27 0.05 6.27
CA PHE A 85 4.66 -0.60 7.51
C PHE A 85 5.56 -1.80 7.21
N ALA A 86 6.50 -2.06 8.13
CA ALA A 86 7.21 -3.32 8.14
C ALA A 86 6.20 -4.47 8.32
N SER A 87 6.29 -5.48 7.46
CA SER A 87 5.52 -6.71 7.56
C SER A 87 6.46 -7.90 7.43
N ASN A 88 6.06 -9.08 7.91
CA ASN A 88 6.89 -10.28 7.80
C ASN A 88 7.24 -10.57 6.33
N ARG A 89 6.26 -10.47 5.43
CA ARG A 89 6.47 -10.62 3.98
C ARG A 89 7.45 -9.58 3.41
N ALA A 90 7.31 -8.31 3.79
CA ALA A 90 8.21 -7.26 3.33
C ALA A 90 9.65 -7.48 3.86
N ASN A 91 9.79 -7.93 5.11
CA ASN A 91 11.07 -8.21 5.74
C ASN A 91 11.76 -9.45 5.13
N GLU A 92 11.00 -10.52 4.85
CA GLU A 92 11.50 -11.71 4.16
C GLU A 92 12.01 -11.36 2.77
N GLN A 93 11.26 -10.56 2.01
CA GLN A 93 11.68 -10.12 0.69
C GLN A 93 12.88 -9.17 0.75
N GLN A 94 12.95 -8.30 1.76
CA GLN A 94 14.12 -7.46 1.98
C GLN A 94 15.38 -8.27 2.30
N ARG A 95 15.26 -9.35 3.10
CA ARG A 95 16.38 -10.25 3.40
C ARG A 95 16.85 -10.98 2.16
N ALA A 96 15.93 -11.59 1.40
CA ALA A 96 16.26 -12.26 0.14
C ALA A 96 16.95 -11.32 -0.86
N ASP A 97 16.45 -10.09 -0.98
CA ASP A 97 17.04 -9.06 -1.85
C ASP A 97 18.45 -8.63 -1.42
N ASN A 98 18.74 -8.64 -0.11
CA ASN A 98 20.06 -8.31 0.42
C ASN A 98 21.04 -9.47 0.21
N GLU A 99 20.59 -10.71 0.37
CA GLU A 99 21.38 -11.93 0.13
C GLU A 99 21.74 -12.08 -1.36
N ALA A 100 20.83 -11.74 -2.28
CA ALA A 100 21.07 -11.80 -3.72
C ALA A 100 22.04 -10.72 -4.25
N LYS A 101 22.35 -9.71 -3.43
CA LYS A 101 23.27 -8.61 -3.77
C LYS A 101 24.67 -8.78 -3.18
N GLY A 102 24.86 -9.74 -2.29
CA GLY A 102 26.16 -10.08 -1.67
C GLY A 102 26.90 -11.14 -2.46
#